data_AF-A0A7S0LRY2-F1
#
_entry.id   AF-A0A7S0LRY2-F1
#
_cell.length_a   1.000
_cell.length_b   1.000
_cell.length_c   1.000
_cell.angle_alpha   90.00
_cell.angle_beta   90.00
_cell.angle_gamma   90.00
#
_symmetry.space_group_name_H-M   'P 1'
#
loop_
_entity.id
_entity.type
_entity.pdbx_description
1 polymer ?
#
loop_
_entity_poly.entity_id
_entity_poly.type
_entity_poly.pdbx_seq_one_letter_code
_entity_poly.pdbx_strand_id
1 'polypeptide(L)'
;PGQRKWETMRARRVNSDPYGFGQTSGGLAYHIEELRCELRGALFDEPLFLEGLAMGDASAVFPLIRFMLLRFSPMLSRLLVTERGYKLLGTSDLLFVEEVIRLARHELNIGDWHMLLTPEQMLAYGHAELKVAFLVELTRHCRTKHLEM
;
A
#
# COMPACT_ATOMS: atom_id res chain seq x y z
N PRO A 1 34.94 40.83 13.78
CA PRO A 1 34.65 40.27 12.44
C PRO A 1 34.77 38.74 12.48
N GLY A 2 33.88 38.04 13.15
CA GLY A 2 32.50 37.87 12.67
C GLY A 2 32.41 36.57 11.90
N GLN A 3 32.80 35.47 12.57
CA GLN A 3 32.53 34.08 12.20
C GLN A 3 31.15 33.96 11.57
N ARG A 4 31.06 33.26 10.43
CA ARG A 4 30.07 32.19 10.25
C ARG A 4 30.18 31.49 8.88
N LYS A 5 31.00 30.44 8.91
CA LYS A 5 31.30 29.43 7.90
C LYS A 5 30.13 28.43 7.73
N TRP A 6 28.88 28.89 7.60
CA TRP A 6 27.69 28.01 7.45
C TRP A 6 27.07 27.97 6.04
N GLU A 7 27.47 28.85 5.12
CA GLU A 7 26.86 28.91 3.77
C GLU A 7 27.43 27.89 2.76
N THR A 8 28.48 27.14 3.11
CA THR A 8 29.09 26.13 2.22
C THR A 8 28.78 24.67 2.61
N MET A 9 27.88 24.44 3.58
CA MET A 9 27.43 23.10 3.98
C MET A 9 26.05 22.69 3.43
N ARG A 10 25.49 23.43 2.47
CA ARG A 10 24.27 23.04 1.73
C ARG A 10 24.53 22.43 0.35
N ALA A 11 25.74 21.97 0.10
CA ALA A 11 26.05 21.07 -1.00
C ALA A 11 26.43 19.69 -0.43
N ARG A 12 25.42 18.88 -0.08
CA ARG A 12 25.45 17.40 0.03
C ARG A 12 24.22 16.88 0.76
N ARG A 13 23.08 16.97 0.08
CA ARG A 13 22.00 15.98 0.26
C ARG A 13 21.13 15.94 -0.99
N VAL A 14 21.80 15.91 -2.14
CA VAL A 14 21.20 15.48 -3.39
C VAL A 14 21.94 14.21 -3.75
N ASN A 15 21.16 13.13 -3.85
CA ASN A 15 21.53 11.86 -4.44
C ASN A 15 22.45 10.94 -3.63
N SER A 16 21.82 10.04 -2.88
CA SER A 16 22.32 8.69 -2.66
C SER A 16 21.10 7.82 -2.44
N ASP A 17 20.40 7.54 -3.53
CA ASP A 17 19.37 6.52 -3.62
C ASP A 17 20.08 5.19 -3.91
N PRO A 18 20.26 4.28 -2.93
CA PRO A 18 21.02 3.05 -3.13
C PRO A 18 20.29 2.03 -4.02
N TYR A 19 19.08 2.34 -4.49
CA TYR A 19 18.23 1.42 -5.25
C TYR A 19 17.90 1.86 -6.68
N GLY A 20 18.51 2.94 -7.19
CA GLY A 20 18.51 3.23 -8.62
C GLY A 20 17.12 3.49 -9.25
N PHE A 21 16.17 4.08 -8.52
CA PHE A 21 14.90 4.50 -9.09
C PHE A 21 14.97 5.96 -9.55
N GLY A 22 14.90 6.16 -10.87
CA GLY A 22 14.82 7.48 -11.47
C GLY A 22 13.54 8.20 -11.04
N GLN A 23 13.68 9.28 -10.28
CA GLN A 23 12.66 10.31 -10.01
C GLN A 23 11.24 9.76 -9.72
N THR A 24 11.08 8.91 -8.72
CA THR A 24 9.77 8.80 -8.05
C THR A 24 9.45 10.14 -7.39
N SER A 25 8.21 10.64 -7.53
CA SER A 25 7.76 11.80 -6.77
C SER A 25 8.07 11.60 -5.28
N GLY A 26 8.50 12.64 -4.57
CA GLY A 26 8.91 12.51 -3.16
C GLY A 26 7.84 11.88 -2.26
N GLY A 27 6.55 11.99 -2.63
CA GLY A 27 5.43 11.33 -1.96
C GLY A 27 5.39 9.81 -2.19
N LEU A 28 5.59 9.34 -3.42
CA LEU A 28 5.57 7.91 -3.74
C LEU A 28 6.69 7.14 -3.03
N ALA A 29 7.91 7.66 -3.03
CA ALA A 29 9.04 7.03 -2.33
C ALA A 29 8.79 6.93 -0.82
N TYR A 30 8.20 7.97 -0.22
CA TYR A 30 7.79 7.97 1.17
C TYR A 30 6.77 6.86 1.46
N HIS A 31 5.71 6.75 0.64
CA HIS A 31 4.67 5.72 0.83
C HIS A 31 5.19 4.30 0.60
N ILE A 32 6.14 4.10 -0.31
CA ILE A 32 6.77 2.79 -0.53
C ILE A 32 7.55 2.37 0.72
N GLU A 33 8.37 3.25 1.31
CA GLU A 33 9.11 2.91 2.54
C GLU A 33 8.18 2.72 3.75
N GLU A 34 7.10 3.50 3.82
CA GLU A 34 6.06 3.31 4.83
C GLU A 34 5.40 1.93 4.68
N LEU A 35 5.01 1.54 3.46
CA LEU A 35 4.45 0.22 3.15
C LEU A 35 5.41 -0.91 3.55
N ARG A 36 6.70 -0.76 3.25
CA ARG A 36 7.72 -1.74 3.66
C ARG A 36 7.78 -1.92 5.17
N CYS A 37 7.67 -0.82 5.92
CA CYS A 37 7.66 -0.87 7.38
C CYS A 37 6.45 -1.63 7.91
N GLU A 38 5.26 -1.33 7.37
CA GLU A 38 4.01 -1.99 7.75
C GLU A 38 4.01 -3.49 7.41
N LEU A 39 4.48 -3.85 6.21
CA LEU A 39 4.57 -5.24 5.75
C LEU A 39 5.57 -6.06 6.56
N ARG A 40 6.70 -5.47 7.00
CA ARG A 40 7.60 -6.13 7.97
C ARG A 40 6.89 -6.43 9.28
N GLY A 41 6.06 -5.50 9.75
CA GLY A 41 5.22 -5.70 10.94
C GLY A 41 4.11 -6.75 10.75
N ALA A 42 3.77 -7.09 9.50
CA ALA A 42 2.83 -8.13 9.13
C ALA A 42 3.49 -9.48 8.78
N LEU A 43 4.81 -9.61 8.97
CA LEU A 43 5.63 -10.78 8.62
C LEU A 43 5.50 -11.20 7.15
N PHE A 44 5.33 -10.24 6.24
CA PHE A 44 5.36 -10.50 4.81
C PHE A 44 6.76 -10.95 4.39
N ASP A 45 6.87 -12.17 3.85
CA ASP A 45 8.12 -12.85 3.53
C ASP A 45 8.44 -12.90 2.03
N GLU A 46 7.54 -12.42 1.18
CA GLU A 46 7.71 -12.42 -0.28
C GLU A 46 8.41 -11.14 -0.78
N PRO A 47 9.15 -11.21 -1.91
CA PRO A 47 9.79 -10.04 -2.49
C PRO A 47 8.75 -9.04 -3.00
N LEU A 48 8.96 -7.76 -2.68
CA LEU A 48 8.13 -6.68 -3.22
C LEU A 48 8.57 -6.34 -4.64
N PHE A 49 7.62 -6.33 -5.57
CA PHE A 49 7.87 -5.86 -6.93
C PHE A 49 7.85 -4.32 -6.96
N LEU A 50 8.95 -3.71 -6.52
CA LEU A 50 9.08 -2.26 -6.33
C LEU A 50 8.92 -1.49 -7.64
N GLU A 51 9.42 -2.02 -8.75
CA GLU A 51 9.24 -1.43 -10.08
C GLU A 51 7.75 -1.37 -10.44
N GLY A 52 7.03 -2.48 -10.27
CA GLY A 52 5.60 -2.52 -10.52
C GLY A 52 4.81 -1.58 -9.61
N LEU A 53 5.17 -1.49 -8.32
CA LEU A 53 4.55 -0.54 -7.40
C LEU A 53 4.80 0.91 -7.81
N ALA A 54 6.04 1.25 -8.18
CA ALA A 54 6.41 2.59 -8.63
C ALA A 54 5.66 3.01 -9.91
N MET A 55 5.33 2.03 -10.75
CA MET A 55 4.57 2.24 -11.98
C MET A 55 3.05 2.13 -11.78
N GLY A 56 2.59 1.71 -10.60
CA GLY A 56 1.17 1.51 -10.30
C GLY A 56 0.56 0.31 -11.04
N ASP A 57 1.37 -0.72 -11.28
CA ASP A 57 0.93 -1.97 -11.89
C ASP A 57 0.05 -2.78 -10.93
N ALA A 58 -1.13 -3.21 -11.40
CA ALA A 58 -2.04 -4.08 -10.66
C ALA A 58 -1.38 -5.42 -10.28
N SER A 59 -0.46 -5.93 -11.12
CA SER A 59 0.27 -7.17 -10.85
C SER A 59 1.14 -7.10 -9.58
N ALA A 60 1.61 -5.91 -9.23
CA ALA A 60 2.38 -5.66 -8.01
C ALA A 60 1.48 -5.40 -6.78
N VAL A 61 0.31 -4.79 -7.00
CA VAL A 61 -0.59 -4.35 -5.93
C VAL A 61 -1.46 -5.49 -5.42
N PHE A 62 -2.02 -6.33 -6.31
CA PHE A 62 -3.04 -7.31 -5.91
C PHE A 62 -2.51 -8.44 -5.04
N PRO A 63 -1.28 -8.98 -5.26
CA PRO A 63 -0.71 -9.96 -4.34
C PRO A 63 -0.64 -9.45 -2.91
N LEU A 64 -0.31 -8.16 -2.72
CA LEU A 64 -0.24 -7.54 -1.40
C LEU A 64 -1.61 -7.40 -0.75
N ILE A 65 -2.62 -6.95 -1.51
CA ILE A 65 -4.01 -6.88 -1.03
C ILE A 65 -4.49 -8.28 -0.62
N ARG A 66 -4.28 -9.28 -1.49
CA ARG A 66 -4.67 -10.67 -1.22
C ARG A 66 -3.97 -11.21 0.01
N PHE A 67 -2.68 -10.96 0.16
CA PHE A 67 -1.95 -11.36 1.36
C PHE A 67 -2.58 -10.75 2.61
N MET A 68 -2.77 -9.43 2.65
CA MET A 68 -3.27 -8.74 3.83
C MET A 68 -4.69 -9.16 4.22
N LEU A 69 -5.57 -9.40 3.25
CA LEU A 69 -6.96 -9.76 3.52
C LEU A 69 -7.16 -11.26 3.79
N LEU A 70 -6.35 -12.13 3.18
CA LEU A 70 -6.62 -13.58 3.17
C LEU A 70 -5.59 -14.41 3.93
N ARG A 71 -4.31 -14.02 3.90
CA ARG A 71 -3.20 -14.82 4.45
C ARG A 71 -2.64 -14.27 5.76
N PHE A 72 -2.66 -12.95 5.95
CA PHE A 72 -2.07 -12.30 7.12
C PHE A 72 -2.66 -12.80 8.44
N SER A 73 -3.98 -12.89 8.55
CA SER A 73 -4.66 -13.41 9.75
C SER A 73 -5.80 -14.36 9.34
N PRO A 74 -5.75 -15.65 9.73
CA PRO A 74 -6.82 -16.61 9.45
C PRO A 74 -8.17 -16.23 10.05
N MET A 75 -8.16 -15.53 11.19
CA MET A 75 -9.39 -15.05 11.83
C MET A 75 -10.00 -13.90 11.03
N LEU A 76 -9.16 -12.94 10.60
CA LEU A 76 -9.60 -11.82 9.77
C LEU A 76 -10.18 -12.32 8.43
N SER A 77 -9.50 -13.25 7.76
CA SER A 77 -9.99 -13.77 6.48
C SER A 77 -11.31 -14.53 6.62
N ARG A 78 -11.47 -15.30 7.71
CA ARG A 78 -12.74 -15.96 8.02
C ARG A 78 -13.86 -14.96 8.31
N LEU A 79 -13.60 -13.92 9.10
CA LEU A 79 -14.56 -12.85 9.37
C LEU A 79 -15.01 -12.21 8.04
N LEU A 80 -14.07 -11.82 7.19
CA LEU A 80 -14.37 -11.12 5.94
C LEU A 80 -15.12 -12.02 4.93
N VAL A 81 -14.68 -13.26 4.73
CA VAL A 81 -15.27 -14.14 3.71
C VAL A 81 -16.52 -14.85 4.22
N THR A 82 -16.50 -15.41 5.43
CA THR A 82 -17.59 -16.24 5.96
C THR A 82 -18.65 -15.42 6.69
N GLU A 83 -18.25 -14.51 7.57
CA GLU A 83 -19.21 -13.79 8.43
C GLU A 83 -19.76 -12.53 7.74
N ARG A 84 -18.91 -11.80 7.02
CA ARG A 84 -19.29 -10.60 6.26
C ARG A 84 -19.69 -10.88 4.82
N GLY A 85 -19.31 -12.04 4.26
CA GLY A 85 -19.74 -12.48 2.94
C GLY A 85 -19.01 -11.84 1.74
N TYR A 86 -17.82 -11.25 1.94
CA TYR A 86 -17.05 -10.67 0.84
C TYR A 86 -16.47 -11.75 -0.08
N LYS A 87 -16.62 -11.57 -1.40
CA LYS A 87 -16.18 -12.54 -2.42
C LYS A 87 -14.72 -12.34 -2.85
N LEU A 88 -13.81 -12.54 -1.90
CA LEU A 88 -12.37 -12.31 -2.10
C LEU A 88 -11.62 -13.53 -2.68
N LEU A 89 -12.27 -14.69 -2.79
CA LEU A 89 -11.69 -15.94 -3.27
C LEU A 89 -12.31 -16.37 -4.61
N GLY A 90 -11.48 -16.87 -5.54
CA GLY A 90 -11.94 -17.48 -6.80
C GLY A 90 -12.64 -16.54 -7.77
N THR A 91 -12.50 -15.23 -7.59
CA THR A 91 -13.11 -14.18 -8.42
C THR A 91 -12.13 -13.67 -9.47
N SER A 92 -12.65 -13.17 -10.60
CA SER A 92 -11.84 -12.43 -11.58
C SER A 92 -11.26 -11.18 -10.95
N ASP A 93 -10.18 -10.64 -11.55
CA ASP A 93 -9.51 -9.45 -11.02
C ASP A 93 -10.44 -8.23 -10.88
N LEU A 94 -11.40 -8.05 -11.81
CA LEU A 94 -12.40 -6.99 -11.70
C LEU A 94 -13.32 -7.16 -10.49
N LEU A 95 -13.91 -8.35 -10.33
CA LEU A 95 -14.80 -8.63 -9.20
C LEU A 95 -14.03 -8.56 -7.87
N PHE A 96 -12.79 -9.06 -7.85
CA PHE A 96 -11.93 -8.95 -6.67
C PHE A 96 -11.73 -7.50 -6.24
N VAL A 97 -11.40 -6.62 -7.20
CA VAL A 97 -11.19 -5.20 -6.93
C VAL A 97 -12.48 -4.51 -6.47
N GLU A 98 -13.63 -4.82 -7.08
CA GLU A 98 -14.93 -4.29 -6.64
C GLU A 98 -15.23 -4.65 -5.19
N GLU A 99 -14.99 -5.91 -4.80
CA GLU A 99 -15.15 -6.37 -3.42
C GLU A 99 -14.16 -5.69 -2.47
N VAL A 100 -12.90 -5.51 -2.88
CA VAL A 100 -11.88 -4.82 -2.08
C VAL A 100 -12.25 -3.35 -1.85
N ILE A 101 -12.71 -2.64 -2.88
CA ILE A 101 -13.14 -1.25 -2.75
C ILE A 101 -14.38 -1.15 -1.87
N ARG A 102 -15.32 -2.10 -2.00
CA ARG A 102 -16.50 -2.17 -1.12
C ARG A 102 -16.08 -2.40 0.34
N LEU A 103 -15.23 -3.38 0.60
CA LEU A 103 -14.67 -3.66 1.92
C LEU A 103 -13.97 -2.43 2.50
N ALA A 104 -13.16 -1.75 1.70
CA ALA A 104 -12.44 -0.54 2.13
C ALA A 104 -13.37 0.60 2.55
N ARG A 105 -14.51 0.75 1.86
CA ARG A 105 -15.51 1.76 2.19
C ARG A 105 -16.34 1.39 3.41
N HIS A 106 -16.72 0.12 3.54
CA HIS A 106 -17.67 -0.33 4.56
C HIS A 106 -17.03 -0.79 5.87
N GLU A 107 -15.94 -1.55 5.84
CA GLU A 107 -15.29 -2.06 7.05
C GLU A 107 -14.16 -1.15 7.53
N LEU A 108 -13.40 -0.56 6.59
CA LEU A 108 -12.17 0.14 6.95
C LEU A 108 -12.39 1.62 7.34
N ASN A 109 -13.61 2.14 7.10
CA ASN A 109 -13.97 3.56 7.24
C ASN A 109 -12.88 4.53 6.72
N ILE A 110 -12.21 4.16 5.61
CA ILE A 110 -11.21 5.00 4.92
C ILE A 110 -11.89 6.21 4.22
N GLY A 111 -13.17 6.44 4.50
CA GLY A 111 -14.07 7.31 3.77
C GLY A 111 -13.91 8.81 4.01
N ASP A 112 -13.20 9.24 5.05
CA ASP A 112 -13.17 10.66 5.40
C ASP A 112 -12.17 11.51 4.58
N TRP A 113 -11.24 10.94 3.80
CA TRP A 113 -10.44 11.79 2.90
C TRP A 113 -9.76 11.21 1.63
N HIS A 114 -9.47 9.91 1.44
CA HIS A 114 -8.42 9.61 0.42
C HIS A 114 -8.48 8.36 -0.47
N MET A 115 -9.62 7.71 -0.68
CA MET A 115 -9.68 6.57 -1.64
C MET A 115 -10.79 6.71 -2.67
N LEU A 116 -10.61 7.66 -3.60
CA LEU A 116 -11.39 7.78 -4.83
C LEU A 116 -10.96 6.77 -5.92
N LEU A 117 -10.18 5.74 -5.58
CA LEU A 117 -9.81 4.72 -6.56
C LEU A 117 -11.06 3.95 -7.00
N THR A 118 -11.41 4.09 -8.28
CA THR A 118 -12.42 3.24 -8.92
C THR A 118 -11.82 1.86 -9.27
N PRO A 119 -12.65 0.83 -9.49
CA PRO A 119 -12.13 -0.47 -9.90
C PRO A 119 -11.25 -0.40 -11.15
N GLU A 120 -11.63 0.45 -12.10
CA GLU A 120 -10.89 0.68 -13.34
C GLU A 120 -9.52 1.31 -13.08
N GLN A 121 -9.43 2.28 -12.16
CA GLN A 121 -8.15 2.91 -11.80
C GLN A 121 -7.23 1.95 -11.04
N MET A 122 -7.80 1.06 -10.23
CA MET A 122 -7.06 0.03 -9.51
C MET A 122 -6.47 -1.02 -10.48
N LEU A 123 -7.21 -1.37 -11.54
CA LEU A 123 -6.77 -2.29 -12.60
C LEU A 123 -5.83 -1.63 -13.63
N ALA A 124 -6.06 -0.35 -13.96
CA ALA A 124 -5.29 0.37 -14.95
C ALA A 124 -3.86 0.63 -14.48
N TYR A 125 -2.93 0.79 -15.43
CA TYR A 125 -1.58 1.22 -15.12
C TYR A 125 -1.54 2.66 -14.55
N GLY A 126 -0.54 2.99 -13.73
CA GLY A 126 -0.41 4.29 -13.10
C GLY A 126 -1.17 4.42 -11.78
N HIS A 127 -1.41 5.67 -11.33
CA HIS A 127 -1.96 5.97 -9.99
C HIS A 127 -1.13 5.36 -8.84
N ALA A 128 0.17 5.17 -9.04
CA ALA A 128 1.08 4.51 -8.11
C ALA A 128 0.96 5.04 -6.68
N GLU A 129 1.03 6.36 -6.51
CA GLU A 129 0.97 7.01 -5.20
C GLU A 129 -0.33 6.69 -4.45
N LEU A 130 -1.48 6.76 -5.13
CA LEU A 130 -2.78 6.42 -4.53
C LEU A 130 -2.88 4.92 -4.20
N LYS A 131 -2.39 4.04 -5.07
CA LYS A 131 -2.42 2.58 -4.83
C LYS A 131 -1.50 2.17 -3.70
N VAL A 132 -0.31 2.76 -3.60
CA VAL A 132 0.62 2.49 -2.50
C VAL A 132 0.05 3.05 -1.18
N ALA A 133 -0.50 4.27 -1.18
CA ALA A 133 -1.20 4.80 -0.02
C ALA A 133 -2.38 3.90 0.41
N PHE A 134 -3.13 3.34 -0.56
CA PHE A 134 -4.20 2.37 -0.30
C PHE A 134 -3.67 1.14 0.43
N LEU A 135 -2.56 0.57 -0.05
CA LEU A 135 -1.93 -0.58 0.56
C LEU A 135 -1.45 -0.30 1.98
N VAL A 136 -0.88 0.88 2.24
CA VAL A 136 -0.45 1.29 3.59
C VAL A 136 -1.63 1.30 4.55
N GLU A 137 -2.71 2.00 4.19
CA GLU A 137 -3.89 2.12 5.05
C GLU A 137 -4.61 0.78 5.23
N LEU A 138 -4.74 -0.01 4.17
CA LEU A 138 -5.25 -1.38 4.23
C LEU A 138 -4.44 -2.22 5.22
N THR A 139 -3.10 -2.17 5.12
CA THR A 139 -2.20 -2.95 5.95
C THR A 139 -2.34 -2.56 7.41
N ARG A 140 -2.32 -1.25 7.70
CA ARG A 140 -2.53 -0.70 9.05
C ARG A 140 -3.85 -1.15 9.64
N HIS A 141 -4.94 -1.00 8.89
CA HIS A 141 -6.26 -1.39 9.37
C HIS A 141 -6.32 -2.90 9.66
N CYS A 142 -5.81 -3.74 8.76
CA CYS A 142 -5.78 -5.18 8.95
C CYS A 142 -4.98 -5.57 10.20
N ARG A 143 -3.84 -4.92 10.45
CA ARG A 143 -3.03 -5.13 11.66
C ARG A 143 -3.76 -4.70 12.92
N THR A 144 -4.36 -3.51 12.94
CA THR A 144 -5.16 -3.02 14.08
C THR A 144 -6.32 -3.95 14.36
N LYS A 145 -7.07 -4.36 13.34
CA LYS A 145 -8.18 -5.32 13.48
C LYS A 145 -7.71 -6.66 14.00
N HIS A 146 -6.57 -7.15 13.56
CA HIS A 146 -6.03 -8.40 14.07
C HIS A 146 -5.66 -8.31 15.57
N LEU A 147 -5.16 -7.15 16.03
CA LEU A 147 -4.86 -6.92 17.45
C LEU A 147 -6.10 -6.76 18.33
N GLU A 148 -7.24 -6.35 17.75
CA GLU A 148 -8.53 -6.21 18.44
C GLU A 148 -9.26 -7.56 18.63
N MET A 149 -8.83 -8.62 17.94
CA MET A 149 -9.42 -9.97 17.96
C MET A 149 -8.70 -10.89 18.94
#